data_AF-A0A0D6KXT8-F1
#
_entry.id   AF-A0A0D6KXT8-F1
#
_cell.length_a   1.000
_cell.length_b   1.000
_cell.length_c   1.000
_cell.angle_alpha   90.00
_cell.angle_beta   90.00
_cell.angle_gamma   90.00
#
_symmetry.space_group_name_H-M   'P 1'
#
loop_
_entity.id
_entity.type
_entity.pdbx_description
1 polymer ?
#
loop_
_entity_poly.entity_id
_entity_poly.type
_entity_poly.pdbx_seq_one_letter_code
_entity_poly.pdbx_strand_id
1 'polypeptide(L)'
;MGSKTMTKRMTTYLFLNISLMNRLFPSNNYSYAAIYLVAQDTMEWHYLISDQEELVDKVLAFFTSKSTNSELFQDIVAKCKNNPLSSPGNSNHEASLTLGYLSVNDFLFYESSFTNQKGIPVSIVEIILKKLCQELILFEQQLLGFGHNMPYSLNEELTQFLYSRGLLKNVIFGFSYIVQNYQNSVFKIVVTTDSGDPSLGTGFLFNCQTVEGKKWSIIITNEHVAKYHNELAVHHKEGQIETWKEIILSENSDLAAIILNSFVNLPSFHLFSDPKILDDIVTVGYPPIPTANDRYQLVHKGEINCFLTNYWNHNYFLFSARTSPGNSGGPVINSMGMVVGIVTQQLFEPGSFEEKGQLPYFAAVPSTKILEFLNEQVFSKLK
;
A
#
# COMPACT_ATOMS: atom_id res chain seq x y z
N MET A 1 8.21 4.56 23.29
CA MET A 1 7.85 5.76 24.09
C MET A 1 8.15 7.10 23.39
N GLY A 2 8.79 7.13 22.20
CA GLY A 2 9.15 8.38 21.50
C GLY A 2 8.10 8.99 20.56
N SER A 3 7.19 8.20 19.96
CA SER A 3 6.26 8.74 18.94
C SER A 3 5.18 9.65 19.52
N LYS A 4 4.54 9.28 20.65
CA LYS A 4 3.50 10.10 21.30
C LYS A 4 3.99 11.50 21.71
N THR A 5 5.25 11.63 22.07
CA THR A 5 5.85 12.91 22.51
C THR A 5 6.17 13.83 21.33
N MET A 6 6.50 13.25 20.18
CA MET A 6 6.75 13.98 18.93
C MET A 6 5.43 14.46 18.31
N THR A 7 4.39 13.60 18.28
CA THR A 7 3.04 13.99 17.86
C THR A 7 2.54 15.16 18.69
N LYS A 8 2.64 15.09 20.03
CA LYS A 8 2.19 16.17 20.94
C LYS A 8 2.94 17.49 20.72
N ARG A 9 4.25 17.44 20.40
CA ARG A 9 5.05 18.64 20.09
C ARG A 9 4.70 19.25 18.73
N MET A 10 4.42 18.43 17.72
CA MET A 10 3.91 18.89 16.42
C MET A 10 2.51 19.48 16.54
N THR A 11 1.60 18.86 17.30
CA THR A 11 0.26 19.43 17.58
C THR A 11 0.38 20.79 18.29
N THR A 12 1.31 20.92 19.23
CA THR A 12 1.55 22.19 19.94
C THR A 12 2.11 23.28 19.01
N TYR A 13 3.03 22.92 18.10
CA TYR A 13 3.53 23.82 17.05
C TYR A 13 2.41 24.23 16.06
N LEU A 14 1.49 23.30 15.76
CA LEU A 14 0.30 23.54 14.95
C LEU A 14 -0.61 24.61 15.59
N PHE A 15 -0.91 24.47 16.88
CA PHE A 15 -1.73 25.44 17.61
C PHE A 15 -1.05 26.82 17.74
N LEU A 16 0.28 26.86 17.90
CA LEU A 16 1.03 28.12 17.94
C LEU A 16 1.00 28.85 16.59
N ASN A 17 1.16 28.14 15.48
CA ASN A 17 1.08 28.74 14.14
C ASN A 17 -0.34 29.19 13.78
N ILE A 18 -1.37 28.45 14.20
CA ILE A 18 -2.78 28.84 14.04
C ILE A 18 -3.09 30.10 14.87
N SER A 19 -2.56 30.19 16.10
CA SER A 19 -2.73 31.37 16.95
C SER A 19 -2.01 32.60 16.39
N LEU A 20 -0.82 32.43 15.80
CA LEU A 20 -0.07 33.51 15.14
C LEU A 20 -0.78 33.98 13.85
N MET A 21 -1.26 33.06 13.03
CA MET A 21 -2.01 33.36 11.79
C MET A 21 -3.33 34.09 12.09
N ASN A 22 -4.07 33.68 13.13
CA ASN A 22 -5.29 34.35 13.56
C ASN A 22 -5.03 35.76 14.14
N ARG A 23 -3.83 36.05 14.65
CA ARG A 23 -3.44 37.41 15.08
C ARG A 23 -3.05 38.31 13.90
N LEU A 24 -2.48 37.75 12.84
CA LEU A 24 -2.02 38.50 11.67
C LEU A 24 -3.16 38.76 10.66
N PHE A 25 -4.19 37.91 10.63
CA PHE A 25 -5.32 38.01 9.71
C PHE A 25 -6.67 37.78 10.43
N PRO A 26 -7.24 38.81 11.09
CA PRO A 26 -8.38 38.67 12.00
C PRO A 26 -9.75 38.55 11.31
N SER A 27 -9.83 38.38 9.99
CA SER A 27 -11.09 38.18 9.27
C SER A 27 -11.42 36.68 9.14
N ASN A 28 -12.58 36.29 9.67
CA ASN A 28 -13.05 34.93 9.95
C ASN A 28 -13.15 33.92 8.77
N ASN A 29 -12.60 34.19 7.58
CA ASN A 29 -12.72 33.31 6.41
C ASN A 29 -11.39 32.84 5.79
N TYR A 30 -10.22 33.32 6.24
CA TYR A 30 -8.94 33.03 5.57
C TYR A 30 -8.01 32.05 6.29
N SER A 31 -8.19 31.80 7.59
CA SER A 31 -7.28 30.90 8.33
C SER A 31 -7.42 29.43 7.88
N TYR A 32 -8.62 29.02 7.48
CA TYR A 32 -8.87 27.68 6.94
C TYR A 32 -8.37 27.54 5.50
N ALA A 33 -8.54 28.57 4.65
CA ALA A 33 -8.00 28.57 3.29
C ALA A 33 -6.47 28.49 3.28
N ALA A 34 -5.79 29.10 4.26
CA ALA A 34 -4.33 29.00 4.41
C ALA A 34 -3.88 27.59 4.82
N ILE A 35 -4.59 26.90 5.72
CA ILE A 35 -4.33 25.47 6.02
C ILE A 35 -4.60 24.62 4.77
N TYR A 36 -5.65 24.93 4.03
CA TYR A 36 -6.04 24.27 2.79
C TYR A 36 -4.97 24.41 1.70
N LEU A 37 -4.34 25.59 1.57
CA LEU A 37 -3.28 25.89 0.61
C LEU A 37 -1.92 25.33 1.04
N VAL A 38 -1.60 25.29 2.34
CA VAL A 38 -0.34 24.70 2.84
C VAL A 38 -0.37 23.17 2.73
N ALA A 39 -1.53 22.54 2.91
CA ALA A 39 -1.74 21.11 2.68
C ALA A 39 -1.65 20.71 1.20
N GLN A 40 -1.77 21.66 0.25
CA GLN A 40 -1.72 21.35 -1.18
C GLN A 40 -0.34 20.96 -1.70
N ASP A 41 0.76 21.43 -1.08
CA ASP A 41 2.11 21.25 -1.65
C ASP A 41 3.16 20.62 -0.71
N THR A 42 2.91 20.48 0.60
CA THR A 42 4.00 20.07 1.53
C THR A 42 3.62 19.18 2.70
N MET A 43 2.34 18.95 2.99
CA MET A 43 1.93 18.16 4.16
C MET A 43 1.47 16.77 3.72
N GLU A 44 2.20 15.73 4.12
CA GLU A 44 1.79 14.36 3.80
C GLU A 44 0.45 14.04 4.49
N TRP A 45 -0.58 13.79 3.69
CA TRP A 45 -1.95 13.49 4.12
C TRP A 45 -2.03 12.50 5.27
N HIS A 46 -1.09 11.54 5.32
CA HIS A 46 -1.04 10.52 6.37
C HIS A 46 -0.98 11.11 7.79
N TYR A 47 -0.38 12.29 8.02
CA TYR A 47 -0.33 12.91 9.35
C TYR A 47 -1.68 13.49 9.80
N LEU A 48 -2.53 13.88 8.86
CA LEU A 48 -3.85 14.47 9.16
C LEU A 48 -4.86 13.41 9.59
N ILE A 49 -4.69 12.18 9.09
CA ILE A 49 -5.64 11.08 9.29
C ILE A 49 -5.11 9.94 10.15
N SER A 50 -3.83 9.95 10.56
CA SER A 50 -3.19 8.81 11.26
C SER A 50 -3.91 8.38 12.54
N ASP A 51 -4.53 9.31 13.26
CA ASP A 51 -5.28 9.04 14.50
C ASP A 51 -6.80 8.95 14.27
N GLN A 52 -7.25 8.80 13.01
CA GLN A 52 -8.66 8.84 12.58
C GLN A 52 -9.10 7.55 11.87
N GLU A 53 -8.46 6.41 12.16
CA GLU A 53 -8.74 5.14 11.47
C GLU A 53 -10.22 4.73 11.54
N GLU A 54 -10.87 4.89 12.69
CA GLU A 54 -12.31 4.61 12.83
C GLU A 54 -13.18 5.48 11.91
N LEU A 55 -12.84 6.77 11.77
CA LEU A 55 -13.56 7.68 10.88
C LEU A 55 -13.30 7.31 9.40
N VAL A 56 -12.06 6.95 9.07
CA VAL A 56 -11.71 6.46 7.73
C VAL A 56 -12.50 5.21 7.38
N ASP A 57 -12.59 4.24 8.31
CA ASP A 57 -13.38 3.02 8.11
C ASP A 57 -14.86 3.34 7.88
N LYS A 58 -15.44 4.28 8.63
CA LYS A 58 -16.83 4.75 8.44
C LYS A 58 -17.05 5.44 7.10
N VAL A 59 -16.16 6.36 6.71
CA VAL A 59 -16.26 7.07 5.44
C VAL A 59 -16.11 6.10 4.27
N LEU A 60 -15.13 5.19 4.32
CA LEU A 60 -14.99 4.12 3.34
C LEU A 60 -16.25 3.27 3.25
N ALA A 61 -16.69 2.70 4.38
CA ALA A 61 -17.86 1.83 4.42
C ALA A 61 -19.10 2.51 3.83
N PHE A 62 -19.32 3.80 4.12
CA PHE A 62 -20.45 4.55 3.59
C PHE A 62 -20.34 4.82 2.09
N PHE A 63 -19.25 5.47 1.66
CA PHE A 63 -19.10 5.95 0.28
C PHE A 63 -18.78 4.85 -0.72
N THR A 64 -18.28 3.69 -0.28
CA THR A 64 -18.01 2.55 -1.15
C THR A 64 -19.08 1.45 -1.06
N SER A 65 -20.09 1.61 -0.19
CA SER A 65 -21.08 0.56 0.14
C SER A 65 -21.73 -0.07 -1.09
N LYS A 66 -22.02 0.73 -2.13
CA LYS A 66 -22.61 0.25 -3.39
C LYS A 66 -21.87 -0.94 -3.99
N SER A 67 -20.53 -0.94 -3.94
CA SER A 67 -19.71 -2.05 -4.44
C SER A 67 -19.26 -3.00 -3.34
N THR A 68 -19.07 -2.52 -2.11
CA THR A 68 -18.42 -3.29 -1.05
C THR A 68 -19.38 -4.01 -0.10
N ASN A 69 -20.62 -3.52 0.04
CA ASN A 69 -21.64 -4.07 0.93
C ASN A 69 -23.06 -3.63 0.51
N SER A 70 -23.74 -4.50 -0.27
CA SER A 70 -25.09 -4.23 -0.80
C SER A 70 -26.14 -4.02 0.29
N GLU A 71 -26.09 -4.75 1.40
CA GLU A 71 -27.04 -4.61 2.51
C GLU A 71 -26.90 -3.23 3.17
N LEU A 72 -25.65 -2.81 3.44
CA LEU A 72 -25.36 -1.49 3.98
C LEU A 72 -25.81 -0.38 3.02
N PHE A 73 -25.57 -0.55 1.71
CA PHE A 73 -26.00 0.43 0.71
C PHE A 73 -27.53 0.59 0.71
N GLN A 74 -28.28 -0.51 0.76
CA GLN A 74 -29.74 -0.46 0.84
C GLN A 74 -30.24 0.24 2.12
N ASP A 75 -29.60 0.00 3.26
CA ASP A 75 -29.91 0.69 4.52
C ASP A 75 -29.60 2.20 4.45
N ILE A 76 -28.46 2.58 3.86
CA ILE A 76 -28.08 3.98 3.61
C ILE A 76 -29.14 4.67 2.76
N VAL A 77 -29.54 4.07 1.64
CA VAL A 77 -30.57 4.61 0.74
C VAL A 77 -31.89 4.75 1.49
N ALA A 78 -32.33 3.74 2.25
CA ALA A 78 -33.59 3.79 2.98
C ALA A 78 -33.63 4.93 4.02
N LYS A 79 -32.53 5.15 4.76
CA LYS A 79 -32.45 6.20 5.78
C LYS A 79 -32.29 7.59 5.18
N CYS A 80 -31.40 7.76 4.20
CA CYS A 80 -31.05 9.08 3.67
C CYS A 80 -32.09 9.68 2.71
N LYS A 81 -33.07 8.90 2.23
CA LYS A 81 -34.18 9.39 1.39
C LYS A 81 -34.90 10.61 1.98
N ASN A 82 -35.05 10.64 3.31
CA ASN A 82 -35.73 11.73 4.03
C ASN A 82 -34.75 12.66 4.75
N ASN A 83 -33.48 12.70 4.32
CA ASN A 83 -32.45 13.51 4.95
C ASN A 83 -32.82 15.02 4.91
N PRO A 84 -33.07 15.67 6.06
CA PRO A 84 -33.43 17.08 6.10
C PRO A 84 -32.26 18.00 5.74
N LEU A 85 -31.01 17.51 5.79
CA LEU A 85 -29.81 18.26 5.43
C LEU A 85 -29.64 18.39 3.91
N SER A 86 -30.22 17.47 3.13
CA SER A 86 -30.03 17.37 1.67
C SER A 86 -31.17 17.99 0.84
N SER A 87 -31.88 18.98 1.38
CA SER A 87 -33.10 19.61 0.82
C SER A 87 -34.32 18.67 0.81
N PRO A 88 -35.17 18.71 1.87
CA PRO A 88 -36.31 17.80 2.00
C PRO A 88 -37.29 17.90 0.82
N GLY A 89 -37.65 16.77 0.21
CA GLY A 89 -38.65 16.70 -0.86
C GLY A 89 -38.14 16.92 -2.29
N ASN A 90 -36.83 17.00 -2.50
CA ASN A 90 -36.23 17.07 -3.83
C ASN A 90 -36.22 15.68 -4.48
N SER A 91 -37.06 15.44 -5.49
CA SER A 91 -37.09 14.19 -6.26
C SER A 91 -35.73 13.82 -6.88
N ASN A 92 -34.87 14.80 -7.11
CA ASN A 92 -33.52 14.59 -7.65
C ASN A 92 -32.57 13.99 -6.61
N HIS A 93 -32.83 14.19 -5.31
CA HIS A 93 -32.01 13.61 -4.23
C HIS A 93 -32.26 12.09 -4.11
N GLU A 94 -33.52 11.67 -4.07
CA GLU A 94 -33.86 10.24 -4.02
C GLU A 94 -33.36 9.49 -5.26
N ALA A 95 -33.48 10.10 -6.44
CA ALA A 95 -32.91 9.55 -7.67
C ALA A 95 -31.38 9.42 -7.58
N SER A 96 -30.68 10.43 -7.06
CA SER A 96 -29.23 10.43 -6.86
C SER A 96 -28.79 9.32 -5.89
N LEU A 97 -29.46 9.18 -4.74
CA LEU A 97 -29.20 8.09 -3.79
C LEU A 97 -29.39 6.71 -4.42
N THR A 98 -30.44 6.53 -5.22
CA THR A 98 -30.73 5.25 -5.89
C THR A 98 -29.65 4.89 -6.92
N LEU A 99 -29.06 5.89 -7.58
CA LEU A 99 -27.90 5.71 -8.46
C LEU A 99 -26.58 5.48 -7.71
N GLY A 100 -26.60 5.65 -6.38
CA GLY A 100 -25.45 5.53 -5.50
C GLY A 100 -24.58 6.78 -5.44
N TYR A 101 -25.17 7.94 -5.71
CA TYR A 101 -24.51 9.23 -5.48
C TYR A 101 -24.77 9.66 -4.05
N LEU A 102 -23.70 9.75 -3.27
CA LEU A 102 -23.74 10.00 -1.83
C LEU A 102 -23.03 11.32 -1.52
N SER A 103 -23.56 12.10 -0.58
CA SER A 103 -22.97 13.38 -0.18
C SER A 103 -22.46 13.38 1.27
N VAL A 104 -21.69 14.40 1.65
CA VAL A 104 -21.27 14.59 3.05
C VAL A 104 -22.48 14.75 3.97
N ASN A 105 -23.51 15.47 3.56
CA ASN A 105 -24.73 15.61 4.35
C ASN A 105 -25.47 14.28 4.54
N ASP A 106 -25.42 13.37 3.57
CA ASP A 106 -25.98 12.01 3.73
C ASP A 106 -25.17 11.19 4.74
N PHE A 107 -23.84 11.27 4.66
CA PHE A 107 -22.96 10.63 5.64
C PHE A 107 -23.21 11.14 7.06
N LEU A 108 -23.25 12.46 7.25
CA LEU A 108 -23.49 13.07 8.56
C LEU A 108 -24.86 12.70 9.12
N PHE A 109 -25.90 12.72 8.27
CA PHE A 109 -27.24 12.31 8.68
C PHE A 109 -27.28 10.84 9.10
N TYR A 110 -26.70 9.96 8.28
CA TYR A 110 -26.65 8.53 8.55
C TYR A 110 -25.91 8.24 9.86
N GLU A 111 -24.71 8.78 10.07
CA GLU A 111 -23.91 8.55 11.28
C GLU A 111 -24.50 9.20 12.54
N SER A 112 -25.17 10.36 12.42
CA SER A 112 -25.85 11.01 13.55
C SER A 112 -26.97 10.17 14.14
N SER A 113 -27.52 9.22 13.37
CA SER A 113 -28.53 8.27 13.83
C SER A 113 -27.94 7.19 14.76
N PHE A 114 -26.61 7.07 14.85
CA PHE A 114 -25.92 6.03 15.61
C PHE A 114 -24.99 6.55 16.71
N THR A 115 -24.63 7.84 16.70
CA THR A 115 -23.57 8.38 17.58
C THR A 115 -24.13 9.23 18.73
N ASN A 116 -23.99 8.73 19.96
CA ASN A 116 -24.17 9.53 21.16
C ASN A 116 -22.88 10.33 21.48
N GLN A 117 -22.95 11.66 21.38
CA GLN A 117 -22.12 12.65 22.09
C GLN A 117 -20.71 13.08 21.58
N LYS A 118 -20.18 12.58 20.45
CA LYS A 118 -19.00 13.21 19.81
C LYS A 118 -19.31 13.64 18.38
N GLY A 119 -19.11 14.92 18.09
CA GLY A 119 -19.31 15.47 16.74
C GLY A 119 -18.33 14.88 15.73
N ILE A 120 -18.81 14.65 14.51
CA ILE A 120 -18.00 14.18 13.39
C ILE A 120 -17.16 15.35 12.87
N PRO A 121 -15.82 15.23 12.78
CA PRO A 121 -14.98 16.30 12.26
C PRO A 121 -15.13 16.39 10.74
N VAL A 122 -16.09 17.18 10.27
CA VAL A 122 -16.46 17.31 8.84
C VAL A 122 -15.24 17.61 7.95
N SER A 123 -14.33 18.46 8.40
CA SER A 123 -13.11 18.79 7.65
C SER A 123 -12.24 17.56 7.38
N ILE A 124 -12.20 16.59 8.30
CA ILE A 124 -11.45 15.33 8.10
C ILE A 124 -12.18 14.44 7.10
N VAL A 125 -13.53 14.42 7.12
CA VAL A 125 -14.33 13.70 6.11
C VAL A 125 -14.05 14.25 4.72
N GLU A 126 -14.06 15.57 4.54
CA GLU A 126 -13.75 16.22 3.25
C GLU A 126 -12.32 15.91 2.77
N ILE A 127 -11.36 15.89 3.71
CA ILE A 127 -9.98 15.47 3.44
C ILE A 127 -9.93 14.03 2.90
N ILE A 128 -10.65 13.09 3.54
CA ILE A 128 -10.71 11.69 3.11
C ILE A 128 -11.36 11.59 1.73
N LEU A 129 -12.50 12.28 1.49
CA LEU A 129 -13.18 12.26 0.20
C LEU A 129 -12.31 12.83 -0.93
N LYS A 130 -11.59 13.93 -0.66
CA LYS A 130 -10.63 14.48 -1.62
C LYS A 130 -9.53 13.48 -1.97
N LYS A 131 -9.01 12.75 -0.97
CA LYS A 131 -8.02 11.68 -1.22
C LYS A 131 -8.63 10.56 -2.06
N LEU A 132 -9.86 10.13 -1.78
CA LEU A 132 -10.56 9.14 -2.60
C LEU A 132 -10.78 9.63 -4.04
N CYS A 133 -11.02 10.92 -4.27
CA CYS A 133 -11.09 11.50 -5.61
C CYS A 133 -9.75 11.54 -6.32
N GLN A 134 -8.66 11.90 -5.63
CA GLN A 134 -7.31 11.87 -6.19
C GLN A 134 -6.90 10.46 -6.66
N GLU A 135 -7.35 9.45 -5.93
CA GLU A 135 -7.07 8.04 -6.21
C GLU A 135 -8.13 7.41 -7.12
N LEU A 136 -8.98 8.23 -7.75
CA LEU A 136 -10.01 7.84 -8.71
C LEU A 136 -11.02 6.80 -8.16
N ILE A 137 -11.18 6.71 -6.84
CA ILE A 137 -12.19 5.88 -6.19
C ILE A 137 -13.55 6.57 -6.25
N LEU A 138 -13.59 7.90 -6.06
CA LEU A 138 -14.80 8.71 -6.14
C LEU A 138 -14.67 9.80 -7.21
N PHE A 139 -15.80 10.19 -7.79
CA PHE A 139 -15.89 11.36 -8.69
C PHE A 139 -16.94 12.35 -8.19
N GLU A 140 -16.56 13.62 -8.10
CA GLU A 140 -17.47 14.71 -7.78
C GLU A 140 -18.46 14.97 -8.92
N GLN A 141 -19.75 15.02 -8.60
CA GLN A 141 -20.82 15.34 -9.54
C GLN A 141 -21.18 16.83 -9.47
N GLN A 142 -20.29 17.68 -9.96
CA GLN A 142 -20.37 19.14 -9.80
C GLN A 142 -21.64 19.78 -10.39
N LEU A 143 -22.30 19.12 -11.34
CA LEU A 143 -23.56 19.60 -11.93
C LEU A 143 -24.80 19.25 -11.09
N LEU A 144 -24.66 18.36 -10.10
CA LEU A 144 -25.77 17.83 -9.31
C LEU A 144 -25.83 18.42 -7.89
N GLY A 145 -24.77 19.09 -7.43
CA GLY A 145 -24.76 19.75 -6.12
C GLY A 145 -23.48 20.52 -5.82
N PHE A 146 -23.41 21.10 -4.62
CA PHE A 146 -22.27 21.91 -4.16
C PHE A 146 -22.14 21.84 -2.62
N GLY A 147 -20.97 22.23 -2.10
CA GLY A 147 -20.68 22.19 -0.67
C GLY A 147 -20.87 20.79 -0.10
N HIS A 148 -21.45 20.68 1.10
CA HIS A 148 -21.71 19.37 1.72
C HIS A 148 -22.81 18.54 1.02
N ASN A 149 -23.52 19.14 0.05
CA ASN A 149 -24.47 18.45 -0.83
C ASN A 149 -23.83 18.02 -2.16
N MET A 150 -22.52 18.20 -2.36
CA MET A 150 -21.81 17.68 -3.53
C MET A 150 -21.98 16.15 -3.58
N PRO A 151 -22.62 15.58 -4.61
CA PRO A 151 -22.75 14.15 -4.71
C PRO A 151 -21.46 13.54 -5.25
N TYR A 152 -21.07 12.41 -4.67
CA TYR A 152 -19.93 11.62 -5.12
C TYR A 152 -20.43 10.32 -5.73
N SER A 153 -19.98 10.01 -6.95
CA SER A 153 -20.22 8.71 -7.58
C SER A 153 -19.00 7.81 -7.42
N LEU A 154 -19.22 6.50 -7.32
CA LEU A 154 -18.17 5.50 -7.13
C LEU A 154 -17.58 5.02 -8.47
N ASN A 155 -16.26 4.87 -8.52
CA ASN A 155 -15.59 4.03 -9.50
C ASN A 155 -15.70 2.56 -9.08
N GLU A 156 -16.78 1.90 -9.48
CA GLU A 156 -17.15 0.57 -8.96
C GLU A 156 -16.08 -0.50 -9.25
N GLU A 157 -15.47 -0.49 -10.43
CA GLU A 157 -14.46 -1.49 -10.83
C GLU A 157 -13.18 -1.37 -9.99
N LEU A 158 -12.60 -0.17 -9.92
CA LEU A 158 -11.39 0.08 -9.13
C LEU A 158 -11.65 -0.17 -7.63
N THR A 159 -12.81 0.28 -7.14
CA THR A 159 -13.19 0.07 -5.73
C THR A 159 -13.29 -1.41 -5.41
N GLN A 160 -13.94 -2.20 -6.26
CA GLN A 160 -14.07 -3.64 -6.04
C GLN A 160 -12.72 -4.36 -6.14
N PHE A 161 -11.86 -3.92 -7.07
CA PHE A 161 -10.50 -4.41 -7.20
C PHE A 161 -9.69 -4.20 -5.92
N LEU A 162 -9.73 -3.00 -5.32
CA LEU A 162 -9.04 -2.68 -4.08
C LEU A 162 -9.68 -3.37 -2.87
N TYR A 163 -11.01 -3.36 -2.76
CA TYR A 163 -11.76 -3.92 -1.63
C TYR A 163 -11.55 -5.43 -1.49
N SER A 164 -11.65 -6.18 -2.59
CA SER A 164 -11.46 -7.64 -2.61
C SER A 164 -10.05 -8.07 -2.18
N ARG A 165 -9.10 -7.14 -2.11
CA ARG A 165 -7.71 -7.33 -1.70
C ARG A 165 -7.36 -6.61 -0.38
N GLY A 166 -8.33 -5.96 0.26
CA GLY A 166 -8.11 -5.20 1.50
C GLY A 166 -7.22 -3.96 1.32
N LEU A 167 -7.16 -3.37 0.13
CA LEU A 167 -6.20 -2.30 -0.21
C LEU A 167 -6.76 -0.88 -0.09
N LEU A 168 -8.06 -0.69 0.18
CA LEU A 168 -8.67 0.65 0.26
C LEU A 168 -7.97 1.57 1.27
N LYS A 169 -7.62 1.03 2.45
CA LYS A 169 -6.87 1.77 3.48
C LYS A 169 -5.44 2.11 3.04
N ASN A 170 -4.78 1.24 2.28
CA ASN A 170 -3.43 1.49 1.77
C ASN A 170 -3.40 2.76 0.92
N VAL A 171 -4.39 2.89 0.03
CA VAL A 171 -4.51 4.03 -0.88
C VAL A 171 -4.74 5.35 -0.13
N ILE A 172 -5.48 5.31 0.98
CA ILE A 172 -5.73 6.49 1.82
C ILE A 172 -4.52 6.86 2.67
N PHE A 173 -3.94 5.91 3.40
CA PHE A 173 -2.88 6.17 4.38
C PHE A 173 -1.46 6.15 3.78
N GLY A 174 -1.29 5.63 2.57
CA GLY A 174 -0.04 5.61 1.82
C GLY A 174 1.04 4.68 2.38
N PHE A 175 2.28 4.90 1.94
CA PHE A 175 3.41 3.99 2.20
C PHE A 175 3.69 3.73 3.68
N SER A 176 3.53 4.72 4.55
CA SER A 176 3.76 4.55 5.99
C SER A 176 2.86 3.45 6.57
N TYR A 177 1.58 3.43 6.19
CA TYR A 177 0.63 2.39 6.60
C TYR A 177 0.92 1.05 5.94
N ILE A 178 1.21 1.06 4.62
CA ILE A 178 1.57 -0.15 3.87
C ILE A 178 2.78 -0.84 4.55
N VAL A 179 3.86 -0.11 4.79
CA VAL A 179 5.06 -0.69 5.41
C VAL A 179 4.75 -1.24 6.81
N GLN A 180 3.98 -0.51 7.63
CA GLN A 180 3.62 -0.97 8.97
C GLN A 180 2.75 -2.23 8.96
N ASN A 181 1.83 -2.34 7.99
CA ASN A 181 0.92 -3.48 7.88
C ASN A 181 1.62 -4.72 7.32
N TYR A 182 2.56 -4.56 6.39
CA TYR A 182 3.19 -5.67 5.66
C TYR A 182 4.62 -6.00 6.11
N GLN A 183 5.23 -5.24 7.03
CA GLN A 183 6.61 -5.47 7.50
C GLN A 183 6.87 -6.90 8.02
N ASN A 184 5.89 -7.55 8.64
CA ASN A 184 6.06 -8.91 9.15
C ASN A 184 5.89 -9.97 8.04
N SER A 185 5.39 -9.57 6.88
CA SER A 185 5.24 -10.41 5.69
C SER A 185 6.46 -10.33 4.76
N VAL A 186 7.55 -9.68 5.21
CA VAL A 186 8.83 -9.63 4.52
C VAL A 186 9.88 -10.29 5.41
N PHE A 187 10.42 -11.40 4.93
CA PHE A 187 11.27 -12.33 5.67
C PHE A 187 12.75 -12.13 5.36
N LYS A 188 13.56 -12.36 6.39
CA LYS A 188 15.02 -12.44 6.29
C LYS A 188 15.38 -13.90 5.95
N ILE A 189 16.05 -14.14 4.82
CA ILE A 189 16.44 -15.49 4.38
C ILE A 189 17.94 -15.65 4.60
N VAL A 190 18.31 -16.53 5.52
CA VAL A 190 19.71 -16.83 5.85
C VAL A 190 20.10 -18.14 5.18
N VAL A 191 21.24 -18.14 4.49
CA VAL A 191 21.79 -19.33 3.81
C VAL A 191 23.29 -19.41 4.01
N THR A 192 23.85 -20.60 3.83
CA THR A 192 25.30 -20.85 3.77
C THR A 192 25.65 -21.22 2.33
N THR A 193 26.59 -20.49 1.72
CA THR A 193 27.03 -20.77 0.35
C THR A 193 27.82 -22.07 0.26
N ASP A 194 28.08 -22.55 -0.96
CA ASP A 194 28.93 -23.72 -1.19
C ASP A 194 30.38 -23.53 -0.68
N SER A 195 30.83 -22.28 -0.55
CA SER A 195 32.13 -21.93 0.07
C SER A 195 32.12 -21.97 1.59
N GLY A 196 30.95 -22.16 2.21
CA GLY A 196 30.76 -22.11 3.67
C GLY A 196 30.53 -20.70 4.21
N ASP A 197 30.36 -19.69 3.34
CA ASP A 197 30.18 -18.31 3.77
C ASP A 197 28.71 -18.00 4.04
N PRO A 198 28.38 -17.26 5.12
CA PRO A 198 27.02 -16.85 5.38
C PRO A 198 26.56 -15.81 4.35
N SER A 199 25.47 -16.09 3.66
CA SER A 199 24.80 -15.17 2.74
C SER A 199 23.38 -14.87 3.22
N LEU A 200 22.84 -13.75 2.75
CA LEU A 200 21.52 -13.29 3.16
C LEU A 200 20.76 -12.70 1.99
N GLY A 201 19.47 -13.03 1.94
CA GLY A 201 18.49 -12.41 1.06
C GLY A 201 17.23 -12.03 1.81
N THR A 202 16.25 -11.59 1.06
CA THR A 202 14.92 -11.23 1.51
C THR A 202 13.91 -12.10 0.75
N GLY A 203 12.75 -12.36 1.34
CA GLY A 203 11.59 -12.87 0.62
C GLY A 203 10.31 -12.25 1.13
N PHE A 204 9.19 -12.43 0.43
CA PHE A 204 7.91 -11.87 0.85
C PHE A 204 6.76 -12.87 0.74
N LEU A 205 5.75 -12.71 1.60
CA LEU A 205 4.60 -13.60 1.70
C LEU A 205 3.65 -13.42 0.51
N PHE A 206 3.33 -14.54 -0.11
CA PHE A 206 2.26 -14.70 -1.07
C PHE A 206 1.37 -15.86 -0.63
N ASN A 207 0.17 -15.53 -0.18
CA ASN A 207 -0.87 -16.49 0.17
C ASN A 207 -1.78 -16.72 -1.04
N CYS A 208 -2.06 -17.99 -1.34
CA CYS A 208 -3.00 -18.37 -2.37
C CYS A 208 -3.98 -19.43 -1.85
N GLN A 209 -5.09 -19.58 -2.57
CA GLN A 209 -6.13 -20.56 -2.26
C GLN A 209 -6.46 -21.33 -3.53
N THR A 210 -6.50 -22.66 -3.45
CA THR A 210 -6.91 -23.51 -4.57
C THR A 210 -8.42 -23.43 -4.78
N VAL A 211 -8.90 -23.93 -5.92
CA VAL A 211 -10.34 -23.99 -6.24
C VAL A 211 -11.09 -24.86 -5.22
N GLU A 212 -10.46 -25.90 -4.67
CA GLU A 212 -11.00 -26.75 -3.61
C GLU A 212 -10.97 -26.09 -2.23
N GLY A 213 -10.48 -24.86 -2.14
CA GLY A 213 -10.47 -24.05 -0.93
C GLY A 213 -9.26 -24.26 -0.02
N LYS A 214 -8.25 -25.03 -0.46
CA LYS A 214 -7.02 -25.26 0.30
C LYS A 214 -6.13 -24.01 0.26
N LYS A 215 -5.70 -23.54 1.43
CA LYS A 215 -4.85 -22.35 1.56
C LYS A 215 -3.38 -22.74 1.65
N TRP A 216 -2.54 -21.96 0.99
CA TRP A 216 -1.09 -22.12 0.97
C TRP A 216 -0.42 -20.78 1.26
N SER A 217 0.73 -20.86 1.93
CA SER A 217 1.64 -19.74 2.13
C SER A 217 2.95 -20.03 1.41
N ILE A 218 3.35 -19.10 0.57
CA ILE A 218 4.54 -19.18 -0.27
C ILE A 218 5.38 -17.95 0.00
N ILE A 219 6.68 -18.13 0.19
CA ILE A 219 7.62 -17.01 0.20
C ILE A 219 8.27 -16.93 -1.17
N ILE A 220 8.11 -15.77 -1.81
CA ILE A 220 8.75 -15.48 -3.08
C ILE A 220 10.10 -14.81 -2.79
N THR A 221 11.15 -15.29 -3.44
CA THR A 221 12.52 -14.76 -3.32
C THR A 221 13.26 -14.93 -4.65
N ASN A 222 14.55 -14.61 -4.70
CA ASN A 222 15.39 -14.90 -5.86
C ASN A 222 15.93 -16.33 -5.84
N GLU A 223 16.13 -16.88 -7.03
CA GLU A 223 16.77 -18.19 -7.24
C GLU A 223 18.19 -18.21 -6.67
N HIS A 224 18.99 -17.17 -6.93
CA HIS A 224 20.37 -17.12 -6.45
C HIS A 224 20.50 -17.06 -4.92
N VAL A 225 19.42 -16.74 -4.21
CA VAL A 225 19.34 -16.83 -2.74
C VAL A 225 18.93 -18.26 -2.36
N ALA A 226 17.82 -18.76 -2.91
CA ALA A 226 17.22 -20.02 -2.50
C ALA A 226 17.97 -21.28 -2.96
N LYS A 227 18.88 -21.17 -3.94
CA LYS A 227 19.68 -22.31 -4.42
C LYS A 227 20.57 -22.93 -3.32
N TYR A 228 20.94 -22.16 -2.31
CA TYR A 228 21.71 -22.62 -1.15
C TYR A 228 20.79 -23.20 -0.07
N HIS A 229 19.94 -24.17 -0.43
CA HIS A 229 18.81 -24.60 0.39
C HIS A 229 19.17 -25.54 1.56
N ASN A 230 20.37 -26.12 1.60
CA ASN A 230 20.73 -27.13 2.61
C ASN A 230 20.64 -26.61 4.06
N GLU A 231 20.96 -25.33 4.27
CA GLU A 231 20.89 -24.66 5.57
C GLU A 231 19.99 -23.41 5.52
N LEU A 232 19.05 -23.37 4.57
CA LEU A 232 18.19 -22.21 4.40
C LEU A 232 17.21 -22.06 5.57
N ALA A 233 17.33 -20.94 6.27
CA ALA A 233 16.44 -20.53 7.34
C ALA A 233 15.66 -19.27 6.93
N VAL A 234 14.35 -19.34 7.07
CA VAL A 234 13.44 -18.21 6.89
C VAL A 234 13.16 -17.60 8.25
N HIS A 235 13.49 -16.32 8.43
CA HIS A 235 13.25 -15.60 9.67
C HIS A 235 12.20 -14.51 9.47
N HIS A 236 11.24 -14.46 10.39
CA HIS A 236 10.42 -13.27 10.63
C HIS A 236 11.29 -12.09 11.05
N LYS A 237 10.71 -10.89 10.99
CA LYS A 237 11.35 -9.65 11.46
C LYS A 237 11.89 -9.75 12.89
N GLU A 238 11.16 -10.42 13.78
CA GLU A 238 11.53 -10.59 15.21
C GLU A 238 12.48 -11.77 15.46
N GLY A 239 12.90 -12.48 14.40
CA GLY A 239 13.87 -13.57 14.46
C GLY A 239 13.29 -14.98 14.54
N GLN A 240 11.97 -15.13 14.76
CA GLN A 240 11.28 -16.42 14.71
C GLN A 240 11.53 -17.12 13.37
N ILE A 241 11.83 -18.42 13.41
CA ILE A 241 12.09 -19.22 12.22
C ILE A 241 10.80 -19.84 11.69
N GLU A 242 10.58 -19.73 10.39
CA GLU A 242 9.54 -20.45 9.66
C GLU A 242 10.06 -21.76 9.09
N THR A 243 9.22 -22.80 9.17
CA THR A 243 9.54 -24.10 8.59
C THR A 243 8.92 -24.24 7.22
N TRP A 244 9.67 -24.80 6.28
CA TRP A 244 9.26 -24.95 4.89
C TRP A 244 9.22 -26.42 4.48
N LYS A 245 8.39 -26.70 3.47
CA LYS A 245 8.08 -28.02 2.93
C LYS A 245 8.91 -28.33 1.69
N GLU A 246 8.94 -27.38 0.75
CA GLU A 246 9.56 -27.55 -0.56
C GLU A 246 10.07 -26.19 -1.06
N ILE A 247 11.17 -26.21 -1.79
CA ILE A 247 11.69 -25.05 -2.51
C ILE A 247 11.65 -25.38 -4.00
N ILE A 248 11.06 -24.47 -4.77
CA ILE A 248 10.97 -24.55 -6.23
C ILE A 248 11.83 -23.42 -6.79
N LEU A 249 12.84 -23.77 -7.57
CA LEU A 249 13.69 -22.82 -8.28
C LEU A 249 13.14 -22.65 -9.69
N SER A 250 13.12 -21.41 -10.20
CA SER A 250 12.72 -21.16 -11.58
C SER A 250 13.82 -21.57 -12.55
N GLU A 251 13.44 -22.19 -13.65
CA GLU A 251 14.39 -22.61 -14.70
C GLU A 251 14.89 -21.44 -15.59
N ASN A 252 14.11 -20.36 -15.69
CA ASN A 252 14.28 -19.32 -16.73
C ASN A 252 14.32 -17.89 -16.17
N SER A 253 14.28 -17.74 -14.85
CA SER A 253 14.28 -16.42 -14.20
C SER A 253 14.92 -16.53 -12.83
N ASP A 254 15.47 -15.44 -12.31
CA ASP A 254 16.07 -15.40 -10.98
C ASP A 254 14.98 -15.36 -9.88
N LEU A 255 14.12 -16.37 -9.86
CA LEU A 255 12.96 -16.50 -8.96
C LEU A 255 12.96 -17.86 -8.26
N ALA A 256 12.51 -17.86 -7.01
CA ALA A 256 12.22 -19.08 -6.27
C ALA A 256 10.98 -18.92 -5.40
N ALA A 257 10.31 -20.04 -5.16
CA ALA A 257 9.18 -20.17 -4.26
C ALA A 257 9.52 -21.15 -3.13
N ILE A 258 9.40 -20.68 -1.89
CA ILE A 258 9.56 -21.49 -0.68
C ILE A 258 8.14 -21.77 -0.15
N ILE A 259 7.69 -23.01 -0.25
CA ILE A 259 6.36 -23.43 0.22
C ILE A 259 6.47 -23.71 1.72
N LEU A 260 5.66 -23.02 2.54
CA LEU A 260 5.67 -23.19 4.00
C LEU A 260 4.92 -24.46 4.45
N ASN A 261 5.31 -25.01 5.60
CA ASN A 261 4.64 -26.19 6.18
C ASN A 261 3.21 -25.90 6.66
N SER A 262 2.98 -24.67 7.10
CA SER A 262 1.69 -24.21 7.62
C SER A 262 1.29 -22.87 7.02
N PHE A 263 -0.01 -22.62 6.97
CA PHE A 263 -0.54 -21.33 6.54
C PHE A 263 -0.15 -20.24 7.56
N VAL A 264 0.39 -19.12 7.06
CA VAL A 264 0.78 -17.96 7.84
C VAL A 264 -0.29 -16.88 7.75
N ASN A 265 -0.93 -16.59 8.87
CA ASN A 265 -2.00 -15.60 8.98
C ASN A 265 -1.45 -14.18 9.16
N LEU A 266 -0.70 -13.71 8.17
CA LEU A 266 -0.20 -12.33 8.05
C LEU A 266 -0.76 -11.68 6.77
N PRO A 267 -0.75 -10.33 6.67
CA PRO A 267 -1.14 -9.64 5.44
C PRO A 267 -0.33 -10.14 4.24
N SER A 268 -0.99 -10.73 3.25
CA SER A 268 -0.33 -11.25 2.05
C SER A 268 -0.18 -10.16 1.00
N PHE A 269 0.94 -10.16 0.28
CA PHE A 269 1.08 -9.30 -0.89
C PHE A 269 0.22 -9.77 -2.06
N HIS A 270 -0.16 -8.83 -2.91
CA HIS A 270 -0.77 -9.06 -4.21
C HIS A 270 0.18 -8.57 -5.30
N LEU A 271 0.16 -9.22 -6.47
CA LEU A 271 1.01 -8.86 -7.61
C LEU A 271 0.29 -7.87 -8.53
N PHE A 272 1.00 -6.87 -9.05
CA PHE A 272 0.50 -5.91 -10.02
C PHE A 272 1.39 -5.88 -11.26
N SER A 273 0.84 -6.25 -12.41
CA SER A 273 1.57 -6.60 -13.64
C SER A 273 1.77 -5.45 -14.63
N ASP A 274 1.18 -4.27 -14.40
CA ASP A 274 1.24 -3.14 -15.33
C ASP A 274 1.79 -1.84 -14.70
N PRO A 275 2.96 -1.88 -14.04
CA PRO A 275 3.58 -0.66 -13.53
C PRO A 275 3.98 0.29 -14.66
N LYS A 276 4.04 1.59 -14.36
CA LYS A 276 4.46 2.66 -15.29
C LYS A 276 5.76 3.34 -14.84
N ILE A 277 6.43 4.00 -15.78
CA ILE A 277 7.57 4.86 -15.46
C ILE A 277 7.07 6.04 -14.60
N LEU A 278 7.85 6.40 -13.58
CA LEU A 278 7.53 7.34 -12.50
C LEU A 278 6.45 6.87 -11.51
N ASP A 279 6.04 5.59 -11.54
CA ASP A 279 5.27 5.04 -10.43
C ASP A 279 6.12 5.09 -9.16
N ASP A 280 5.57 5.71 -8.12
CA ASP A 280 6.11 5.75 -6.77
C ASP A 280 6.18 4.31 -6.22
N ILE A 281 7.34 3.93 -5.66
CA ILE A 281 7.59 2.62 -5.08
C ILE A 281 8.29 2.70 -3.72
N VAL A 282 8.16 1.64 -2.93
CA VAL A 282 9.01 1.35 -1.78
C VAL A 282 9.57 -0.06 -1.88
N THR A 283 10.83 -0.23 -1.50
CA THR A 283 11.48 -1.54 -1.36
C THR A 283 11.69 -1.86 0.11
N VAL A 284 11.51 -3.12 0.49
CA VAL A 284 11.76 -3.61 1.85
C VAL A 284 12.75 -4.77 1.81
N GLY A 285 13.79 -4.74 2.64
CA GLY A 285 14.79 -5.80 2.69
C GLY A 285 15.67 -5.77 3.93
N TYR A 286 16.65 -6.67 3.99
CA TYR A 286 17.54 -6.83 5.16
C TYR A 286 19.02 -6.68 4.80
N PRO A 287 19.46 -5.56 4.20
CA PRO A 287 20.86 -5.36 3.89
C PRO A 287 21.73 -5.25 5.16
N PRO A 288 23.04 -5.56 5.08
CA PRO A 288 23.96 -5.25 6.17
C PRO A 288 24.07 -3.73 6.32
N ILE A 289 23.91 -3.25 7.56
CA ILE A 289 24.09 -1.85 7.92
C ILE A 289 25.44 -1.75 8.63
N PRO A 290 26.42 -0.96 8.13
CA PRO A 290 27.68 -0.77 8.81
C PRO A 290 27.45 -0.37 10.27
N THR A 291 28.20 -0.97 11.20
CA THR A 291 28.11 -0.76 12.66
C THR A 291 26.85 -1.31 13.35
N ALA A 292 25.89 -1.88 12.62
CA ALA A 292 24.76 -2.59 13.23
C ALA A 292 25.18 -3.98 13.74
N ASN A 293 24.54 -4.43 14.81
CA ASN A 293 24.78 -5.74 15.43
C ASN A 293 23.91 -6.87 14.83
N ASP A 294 22.91 -6.54 14.02
CA ASP A 294 22.10 -7.47 13.23
C ASP A 294 21.69 -6.78 11.91
N ARG A 295 21.12 -7.55 11.00
CA ARG A 295 20.49 -7.03 9.78
C ARG A 295 19.05 -6.62 10.10
N TYR A 296 18.86 -5.31 10.22
CA TYR A 296 17.55 -4.71 10.42
C TYR A 296 16.79 -4.61 9.09
N GLN A 297 15.46 -4.71 9.19
CA GLN A 297 14.61 -4.42 8.05
C GLN A 297 14.75 -2.94 7.67
N LEU A 298 15.10 -2.69 6.42
CA LEU A 298 15.31 -1.37 5.85
C LEU A 298 14.28 -1.13 4.74
N VAL A 299 13.80 0.12 4.67
CA VAL A 299 12.77 0.54 3.72
C VAL A 299 13.27 1.76 2.97
N HIS A 300 13.25 1.71 1.64
CA HIS A 300 13.65 2.82 0.79
C HIS A 300 12.56 3.17 -0.21
N LYS A 301 12.23 4.47 -0.31
CA LYS A 301 11.32 5.01 -1.32
C LYS A 301 12.09 5.39 -2.58
N GLY A 302 11.43 5.26 -3.73
CA GLY A 302 11.91 5.73 -5.03
C GLY A 302 10.80 5.66 -6.06
N GLU A 303 11.18 5.61 -7.33
CA GLU A 303 10.25 5.52 -8.46
C GLU A 303 10.81 4.57 -9.53
N ILE A 304 9.94 4.07 -10.41
CA ILE A 304 10.36 3.29 -11.57
C ILE A 304 10.94 4.23 -12.63
N ASN A 305 12.14 3.94 -13.13
CA ASN A 305 12.84 4.82 -14.07
C ASN A 305 12.79 4.32 -15.52
N CYS A 306 12.84 3.01 -15.75
CA CYS A 306 12.77 2.45 -17.10
C CYS A 306 12.42 0.96 -17.09
N PHE A 307 11.89 0.46 -18.21
CA PHE A 307 11.80 -0.96 -18.52
C PHE A 307 12.86 -1.32 -19.55
N LEU A 308 13.50 -2.48 -19.41
CA LEU A 308 14.52 -2.94 -20.35
C LEU A 308 14.54 -4.46 -20.49
N THR A 309 15.11 -4.90 -21.60
CA THR A 309 15.52 -6.29 -21.82
C THR A 309 17.04 -6.31 -21.94
N ASN A 310 17.71 -7.14 -21.14
CA ASN A 310 19.16 -7.23 -21.17
C ASN A 310 19.67 -8.10 -22.34
N TYR A 311 20.99 -8.21 -22.49
CA TYR A 311 21.62 -9.00 -23.57
C TYR A 311 21.26 -10.49 -23.56
N TRP A 312 20.83 -11.03 -22.41
CA TRP A 312 20.40 -12.42 -22.24
C TRP A 312 18.88 -12.60 -22.41
N ASN A 313 18.19 -11.58 -22.95
CA ASN A 313 16.74 -11.59 -23.19
C ASN A 313 15.89 -11.71 -21.91
N HIS A 314 16.42 -11.27 -20.77
CA HIS A 314 15.69 -11.17 -19.51
C HIS A 314 15.12 -9.76 -19.33
N ASN A 315 13.86 -9.67 -18.91
CA ASN A 315 13.16 -8.41 -18.70
C ASN A 315 13.35 -7.91 -17.28
N TYR A 316 13.63 -6.62 -17.15
CA TYR A 316 13.79 -5.90 -15.88
C TYR A 316 13.11 -4.54 -15.95
N PHE A 317 12.93 -3.94 -14.77
CA PHE A 317 12.82 -2.49 -14.67
C PHE A 317 13.86 -1.93 -13.71
N LEU A 318 14.29 -0.70 -13.98
CA LEU A 318 15.18 0.07 -13.14
C LEU A 318 14.39 0.98 -12.23
N PHE A 319 14.92 1.26 -11.04
CA PHE A 319 14.27 2.13 -10.07
C PHE A 319 15.29 2.90 -9.21
N SER A 320 14.83 3.99 -8.58
CA SER A 320 15.70 4.92 -7.85
C SER A 320 15.86 4.63 -6.36
N ALA A 321 15.00 3.77 -5.78
CA ALA A 321 15.15 3.33 -4.39
C ALA A 321 16.48 2.60 -4.21
N ARG A 322 17.25 2.98 -3.19
CA ARG A 322 18.59 2.40 -3.00
C ARG A 322 18.49 0.94 -2.61
N THR A 323 19.26 0.07 -3.24
CA THR A 323 19.39 -1.32 -2.77
C THR A 323 20.86 -1.70 -2.65
N SER A 324 21.10 -2.77 -1.91
CA SER A 324 22.42 -3.33 -1.63
C SER A 324 22.28 -4.83 -1.38
N PRO A 325 23.38 -5.61 -1.38
CA PRO A 325 23.34 -7.03 -1.03
C PRO A 325 22.51 -7.28 0.24
N GLY A 326 21.65 -8.28 0.22
CA GLY A 326 20.65 -8.54 1.28
C GLY A 326 19.23 -8.02 0.96
N ASN A 327 19.07 -7.09 0.01
CA ASN A 327 17.74 -6.75 -0.52
C ASN A 327 17.26 -7.72 -1.62
N SER A 328 18.15 -8.52 -2.21
CA SER A 328 17.78 -9.53 -3.22
C SER A 328 16.62 -10.39 -2.72
N GLY A 329 15.56 -10.49 -3.51
CA GLY A 329 14.34 -11.21 -3.21
C GLY A 329 13.30 -10.38 -2.44
N GLY A 330 13.64 -9.15 -2.09
CA GLY A 330 12.73 -8.20 -1.45
C GLY A 330 11.68 -7.64 -2.42
N PRO A 331 10.46 -7.33 -1.93
CA PRO A 331 9.39 -6.81 -2.77
C PRO A 331 9.66 -5.35 -3.16
N VAL A 332 9.33 -5.01 -4.41
CA VAL A 332 9.12 -3.63 -4.87
C VAL A 332 7.62 -3.36 -4.87
N ILE A 333 7.18 -2.43 -4.02
CA ILE A 333 5.76 -2.22 -3.67
C ILE A 333 5.30 -0.86 -4.18
N ASN A 334 4.18 -0.79 -4.90
CA ASN A 334 3.58 0.48 -5.36
C ASN A 334 2.71 1.16 -4.29
N SER A 335 2.16 2.34 -4.62
CA SER A 335 1.31 3.15 -3.74
C SER A 335 0.01 2.47 -3.27
N MET A 336 -0.44 1.40 -3.93
CA MET A 336 -1.60 0.60 -3.51
C MET A 336 -1.24 -0.51 -2.50
N GLY A 337 0.05 -0.77 -2.28
CA GLY A 337 0.54 -1.88 -1.47
C GLY A 337 0.69 -3.19 -2.25
N MET A 338 0.72 -3.13 -3.58
CA MET A 338 0.91 -4.28 -4.45
C MET A 338 2.36 -4.40 -4.93
N VAL A 339 2.83 -5.62 -5.12
CA VAL A 339 4.18 -5.92 -5.59
C VAL A 339 4.24 -5.81 -7.12
N VAL A 340 5.05 -4.88 -7.61
CA VAL A 340 5.29 -4.64 -9.05
C VAL A 340 6.51 -5.37 -9.57
N GLY A 341 7.37 -5.85 -8.67
CA GLY A 341 8.51 -6.68 -8.98
C GLY A 341 9.28 -7.09 -7.74
N ILE A 342 10.39 -7.78 -7.96
CA ILE A 342 11.27 -8.28 -6.91
C ILE A 342 12.69 -7.79 -7.16
N VAL A 343 13.31 -7.22 -6.13
CA VAL A 343 14.69 -6.72 -6.21
C VAL A 343 15.61 -7.88 -6.58
N THR A 344 16.45 -7.69 -7.60
CA THR A 344 17.47 -8.67 -8.03
C THR A 344 18.87 -8.04 -7.93
N GLN A 345 19.88 -8.74 -8.44
CA GLN A 345 21.24 -8.20 -8.54
C GLN A 345 21.24 -6.92 -9.38
N GLN A 346 22.12 -5.99 -8.97
CA GLN A 346 22.32 -4.75 -9.70
C GLN A 346 22.84 -5.04 -11.11
N LEU A 347 22.37 -4.28 -12.10
CA LEU A 347 22.95 -4.34 -13.43
C LEU A 347 24.27 -3.56 -13.39
N PHE A 348 25.36 -4.32 -13.45
CA PHE A 348 26.72 -3.82 -13.33
C PHE A 348 27.65 -4.67 -14.17
N GLU A 349 28.53 -4.02 -14.94
CA GLU A 349 29.66 -4.67 -15.61
C GLU A 349 30.90 -4.54 -14.72
N PRO A 350 31.52 -5.65 -14.26
CA PRO A 350 32.78 -5.59 -13.50
C PRO A 350 33.84 -4.73 -14.19
N GLY A 351 34.48 -3.82 -13.45
CA GLY A 351 35.49 -2.89 -13.99
C GLY A 351 34.92 -1.63 -14.67
N SER A 352 33.64 -1.60 -15.05
CA SER A 352 33.06 -0.48 -15.81
C SER A 352 33.03 0.85 -15.05
N PHE A 353 32.90 0.82 -13.72
CA PHE A 353 32.99 2.03 -12.91
C PHE A 353 34.39 2.63 -12.95
N GLU A 354 35.42 1.80 -12.77
CA GLU A 354 36.81 2.22 -12.71
C GLU A 354 37.34 2.64 -14.09
N GLU A 355 36.92 1.92 -15.15
CA GLU A 355 37.38 2.15 -16.52
C GLU A 355 36.59 3.25 -17.25
N LYS A 356 35.28 3.35 -17.00
CA LYS A 356 34.35 4.18 -17.79
C LYS A 356 33.53 5.15 -16.95
N GLY A 357 33.64 5.14 -15.61
CA GLY A 357 32.81 5.94 -14.72
C GLY A 357 31.33 5.51 -14.70
N GLN A 358 31.01 4.31 -15.20
CA GLN A 358 29.64 3.84 -15.32
C GLN A 358 29.11 3.36 -13.97
N LEU A 359 28.01 3.97 -13.50
CA LEU A 359 27.38 3.61 -12.23
C LEU A 359 26.51 2.35 -12.36
N PRO A 360 26.40 1.53 -11.29
CA PRO A 360 25.46 0.43 -11.27
C PRO A 360 24.02 0.94 -11.21
N TYR A 361 23.08 0.18 -11.80
CA TYR A 361 21.65 0.47 -11.71
C TYR A 361 20.94 -0.59 -10.86
N PHE A 362 20.08 -0.14 -9.94
CA PHE A 362 19.20 -1.04 -9.20
C PHE A 362 18.11 -1.56 -10.12
N ALA A 363 17.90 -2.88 -10.11
CA ALA A 363 16.99 -3.55 -11.01
C ALA A 363 16.07 -4.51 -10.25
N ALA A 364 14.91 -4.76 -10.85
CA ALA A 364 13.95 -5.73 -10.35
C ALA A 364 13.41 -6.60 -11.49
N VAL A 365 13.15 -7.86 -11.17
CA VAL A 365 12.40 -8.77 -12.05
C VAL A 365 10.92 -8.36 -11.97
N PRO A 366 10.23 -8.07 -13.10
CA PRO A 366 8.84 -7.64 -13.09
C PRO A 366 7.89 -8.70 -12.53
N SER A 367 6.81 -8.26 -11.89
CA SER A 367 5.78 -9.15 -11.33
C SER A 367 5.11 -10.04 -12.39
N THR A 368 5.11 -9.66 -13.67
CA THR A 368 4.67 -10.54 -14.78
C THR A 368 5.46 -11.83 -14.82
N LYS A 369 6.78 -11.78 -14.59
CA LYS A 369 7.61 -12.99 -14.50
C LYS A 369 7.35 -13.80 -13.24
N ILE A 370 6.99 -13.15 -12.13
CA ILE A 370 6.54 -13.84 -10.92
C ILE A 370 5.23 -14.60 -11.19
N LEU A 371 4.27 -13.97 -11.88
CA LEU A 371 3.01 -14.60 -12.27
C LEU A 371 3.21 -15.80 -13.21
N GLU A 372 4.05 -15.64 -14.24
CA GLU A 372 4.44 -16.74 -15.15
C GLU A 372 5.02 -17.91 -14.37
N PHE A 373 6.04 -17.66 -13.53
CA PHE A 373 6.67 -18.69 -12.69
C PHE A 373 5.68 -19.40 -11.77
N LEU A 374 4.82 -18.64 -11.08
CA LEU A 374 3.81 -19.21 -10.18
C LEU A 374 2.85 -20.13 -10.92
N ASN A 375 2.36 -19.69 -12.08
CA ASN A 375 1.39 -20.46 -12.88
C ASN A 375 2.00 -21.72 -13.50
N GLU A 376 3.21 -21.62 -14.04
CA GLU A 376 3.83 -22.70 -14.80
C GLU A 376 4.47 -23.76 -13.91
N GLN A 377 5.13 -23.35 -12.82
CA GLN A 377 6.04 -24.22 -12.06
C GLN A 377 5.60 -24.47 -10.61
N VAL A 378 4.87 -23.53 -10.00
CA VAL A 378 4.53 -23.62 -8.57
C VAL A 378 3.14 -24.20 -8.35
N PHE A 379 2.10 -23.63 -8.97
CA PHE A 379 0.72 -24.03 -8.73
C PHE A 379 0.42 -25.46 -9.16
N SER A 380 1.13 -25.99 -10.15
CA SER A 380 1.03 -27.40 -10.57
C SER A 380 1.46 -28.40 -9.47
N LYS A 381 2.26 -27.96 -8.50
CA LYS A 381 2.71 -28.76 -7.34
C LYS A 381 1.82 -28.60 -6.10
N LEU A 382 0.95 -27.59 -6.07
CA LEU A 382 0.03 -27.33 -4.96
C LEU A 382 -1.24 -28.19 -5.13
N LYS A 383 -1.16 -29.46 -4.73
CA LYS A 383 -2.30 -30.39 -4.68
C LYS A 383 -3.05 -30.35 -3.36
#